data_AF-A0A7V5C0I7-F1
#
_entry.id   AF-A0A7V5C0I7-F1
#
_cell.length_a   1.000
_cell.length_b   1.000
_cell.length_c   1.000
_cell.angle_alpha   90.00
_cell.angle_beta   90.00
_cell.angle_gamma   90.00
#
_symmetry.space_group_name_H-M   'P 1'
#
loop_
_entity.id
_entity.type
_entity.pdbx_description
1 polymer ?
#
loop_
_entity_poly.entity_id
_entity_poly.type
_entity_poly.pdbx_seq_one_letter_code
_entity_poly.pdbx_strand_id
1 'polypeptide(L)'
;MQRGGSALRLLLAGSLLAGACATASRYRIPDVTLPPPTSSVTTVVAADFDVPEGAILVQPGDDLAGLVAEAPAGTTFVLAPGVHRMGPLAPKDRMVFEGIDGAVLSGAVILDGFVAEGSRWVLEDVDLDPARPGECIPDYRSCGLRNDVFVDGVMLWRVDTEAEVRTGTWWGGDGRIVLADDPTGRVVEVSVRSHAILGAADEVTIRNLVVEKYATPPQHGAVQAQELGDGPRGWGWLVEDVELRLNHAVGLRTGDATTVRRVYAHHNGQLGISVSGGSGVRIEESDLSFNNTRGFLWEWEGGGGKFTRTDGLVVVDTTAIGNEGPGLWTDIDAVDTRYEGNVVRDNRGPGIFHEISGAAVIRGNEVVGNGFGKPAWAWGAGILVAASFDVEVSGNVVRGNADGVVGVQQERGSGPLGPRLLARLVVEENTIGLTGGIVGVVDDVGDRYLYIDRGIRFEGNHYEGIGDRRLYAWAGGYHDREGWQALGHDLTGTWED
;
A
#
# COMPACT_ATOMS: atom_id res chain seq x y z
N MET A 1 -31.56 -28.32 -6.97
CA MET A 1 -32.19 -27.27 -7.81
C MET A 1 -31.70 -25.92 -7.30
N GLN A 2 -31.20 -25.11 -8.22
CA GLN A 2 -30.47 -23.86 -8.02
C GLN A 2 -31.31 -22.68 -7.49
N ARG A 3 -30.63 -21.74 -6.82
CA ARG A 3 -30.49 -20.28 -7.07
C ARG A 3 -30.08 -19.65 -5.71
N GLY A 4 -28.89 -19.07 -5.53
CA GLY A 4 -28.32 -17.88 -6.20
C GLY A 4 -28.85 -16.63 -5.48
N GLY A 5 -28.10 -15.62 -5.03
CA GLY A 5 -26.69 -15.26 -5.06
C GLY A 5 -26.58 -13.88 -4.38
N SER A 6 -25.43 -13.60 -3.77
CA SER A 6 -25.10 -12.38 -3.04
C SER A 6 -25.09 -11.12 -3.92
N ALA A 7 -25.56 -10.00 -3.37
CA ALA A 7 -25.16 -8.65 -3.76
C ALA A 7 -25.61 -7.65 -2.67
N LEU A 8 -24.74 -7.32 -1.73
CA LEU A 8 -24.92 -6.15 -0.87
C LEU A 8 -24.18 -4.98 -1.55
N ARG A 9 -24.91 -4.22 -2.35
CA ARG A 9 -24.50 -2.88 -2.81
C ARG A 9 -25.03 -1.88 -1.79
N LEU A 10 -24.16 -1.12 -1.14
CA LEU A 10 -24.58 0.08 -0.42
C LEU A 10 -23.51 1.17 -0.58
N LEU A 11 -23.72 2.03 -1.57
CA LEU A 11 -23.12 3.36 -1.64
C LEU A 11 -24.19 4.26 -2.26
N LEU A 12 -24.90 4.98 -1.40
CA LEU A 12 -25.74 6.11 -1.76
C LEU A 12 -25.13 7.32 -1.06
N ALA A 13 -24.31 8.06 -1.79
CA ALA A 13 -23.98 9.44 -1.48
C ALA A 13 -24.64 10.32 -2.54
N GLY A 14 -25.77 10.91 -2.18
CA GLY A 14 -26.21 12.19 -2.74
C GLY A 14 -26.54 13.09 -1.56
N SER A 15 -26.43 14.41 -1.60
CA SER A 15 -25.83 15.37 -2.53
C SER A 15 -26.17 16.73 -1.90
N LEU A 16 -25.30 17.75 -2.00
CA LEU A 16 -25.72 19.13 -2.25
C LEU A 16 -24.51 20.05 -2.52
N LEU A 17 -24.52 20.61 -3.72
CA LEU A 17 -23.59 21.59 -4.27
C LEU A 17 -23.70 22.95 -3.55
N ALA A 18 -22.60 23.69 -3.43
CA ALA A 18 -22.24 24.73 -4.41
C ALA A 18 -21.06 25.61 -3.93
N GLY A 19 -20.09 25.82 -4.83
CA GLY A 19 -19.53 27.16 -5.02
C GLY A 19 -18.15 27.48 -4.42
N ALA A 20 -17.10 26.86 -4.93
CA ALA A 20 -15.86 27.59 -5.23
C ALA A 20 -15.10 26.82 -6.32
N CYS A 21 -14.79 27.52 -7.41
CA CYS A 21 -13.96 27.01 -8.50
C CYS A 21 -12.53 26.83 -7.96
N ALA A 22 -12.26 25.69 -7.34
CA ALA A 22 -10.90 25.24 -7.10
C ALA A 22 -10.35 24.76 -8.44
N THR A 23 -9.33 25.44 -8.93
CA THR A 23 -8.50 24.94 -10.04
C THR A 23 -8.09 23.51 -9.70
N ALA A 24 -8.63 22.54 -10.44
CA ALA A 24 -8.20 21.15 -10.36
C ALA A 24 -6.69 21.14 -10.62
N SER A 25 -5.91 20.91 -9.57
CA SER A 25 -4.49 20.62 -9.71
C SER A 25 -4.41 19.35 -10.54
N ARG A 26 -3.99 19.48 -11.80
CA ARG A 26 -3.71 18.32 -12.66
C ARG A 26 -2.83 17.37 -11.84
N TYR A 27 -3.22 16.10 -11.76
CA TYR A 27 -2.35 15.06 -11.21
C TYR A 27 -0.99 15.19 -11.90
N ARG A 28 0.01 15.59 -11.12
CA ARG A 28 1.36 15.74 -11.63
C ARG A 28 1.86 14.32 -11.80
N ILE A 29 2.18 13.92 -13.03
CA ILE A 29 2.98 12.71 -13.24
C ILE A 29 4.19 12.86 -12.31
N PRO A 30 4.36 12.00 -11.30
CA PRO A 30 5.50 12.12 -10.42
C PRO A 30 6.75 11.99 -11.30
N ASP A 31 7.66 12.96 -11.22
CA ASP A 31 9.01 12.84 -11.75
C ASP A 31 9.72 11.79 -10.88
N VAL A 32 9.44 10.52 -11.16
CA VAL A 32 10.13 9.40 -10.52
C VAL A 32 11.41 9.19 -11.30
N THR A 33 12.46 9.93 -10.94
CA THR A 33 13.81 9.47 -11.24
C THR A 33 14.11 8.32 -10.32
N LEU A 34 13.89 7.09 -10.81
CA LEU A 34 14.47 5.90 -10.19
C LEU A 34 15.99 6.10 -10.14
N PRO A 35 16.69 5.68 -9.07
CA PRO A 35 18.13 5.46 -9.21
C PRO A 35 18.33 4.56 -10.43
N PRO A 36 19.31 4.86 -11.31
CA PRO A 36 19.54 4.01 -12.47
C PRO A 36 19.71 2.57 -11.97
N PRO A 37 19.11 1.57 -12.65
CA PRO A 37 19.44 0.20 -12.36
C PRO A 37 20.96 0.09 -12.41
N THR A 38 21.58 -0.46 -11.36
CA THR A 38 23.01 -0.78 -11.37
C THR A 38 23.23 -1.87 -12.41
N SER A 39 23.33 -1.47 -13.67
CA SER A 39 23.67 -2.33 -14.80
C SER A 39 25.18 -2.57 -14.81
N SER A 40 25.66 -3.33 -13.84
CA SER A 40 26.86 -4.13 -14.05
C SER A 40 26.42 -5.57 -14.29
N VAL A 41 26.05 -5.87 -15.53
CA VAL A 41 25.97 -7.27 -15.99
C VAL A 41 27.41 -7.77 -16.09
N THR A 42 27.96 -8.18 -14.95
CA THR A 42 29.12 -9.06 -14.96
C THR A 42 28.59 -10.41 -15.40
N THR A 43 29.17 -10.99 -16.46
CA THR A 43 28.87 -12.36 -16.86
C THR A 43 29.40 -13.29 -15.77
N VAL A 44 28.63 -13.49 -14.70
CA VAL A 44 28.99 -14.45 -13.68
C VAL A 44 28.70 -15.82 -14.26
N VAL A 45 29.77 -16.57 -14.50
CA VAL A 45 29.67 -17.98 -14.89
C VAL A 45 28.91 -18.69 -13.77
N ALA A 46 27.89 -19.47 -14.11
CA ALA A 46 26.98 -20.20 -13.21
C ALA A 46 27.64 -21.11 -12.15
N ALA A 47 28.98 -21.19 -12.09
CA ALA A 47 29.74 -22.22 -11.39
C ALA A 47 30.30 -21.81 -10.01
N ASP A 48 30.23 -20.55 -9.59
CA ASP A 48 30.90 -20.07 -8.36
C ASP A 48 29.94 -19.64 -7.23
N PHE A 49 28.68 -20.07 -7.28
CA PHE A 49 27.71 -19.75 -6.24
C PHE A 49 27.63 -20.84 -5.17
N ASP A 50 27.50 -20.45 -3.91
CA ASP A 50 27.31 -21.37 -2.78
C ASP A 50 25.87 -21.92 -2.82
N VAL A 51 25.67 -22.97 -3.61
CA VAL A 51 24.39 -23.67 -3.74
C VAL A 51 24.35 -24.78 -2.69
N PRO A 52 23.41 -24.74 -1.72
CA PRO A 52 23.29 -25.79 -0.71
C PRO A 52 23.12 -27.17 -1.33
N GLU A 53 23.67 -28.20 -0.67
CA GLU A 53 23.51 -29.58 -1.13
C GLU A 53 22.01 -29.94 -1.22
N GLY A 54 21.60 -30.47 -2.38
CA GLY A 54 20.22 -30.85 -2.66
C GLY A 54 19.31 -29.70 -3.13
N ALA A 55 19.81 -28.46 -3.22
CA ALA A 55 19.09 -27.38 -3.87
C ALA A 55 19.14 -27.48 -5.40
N ILE A 56 18.11 -26.95 -6.05
CA ILE A 56 18.03 -26.86 -7.51
C ILE A 56 18.48 -25.45 -7.93
N LEU A 57 19.61 -25.36 -8.62
CA LEU A 57 20.05 -24.10 -9.25
C LEU A 57 19.19 -23.83 -10.49
N VAL A 58 18.69 -22.61 -10.59
CA VAL A 58 17.81 -22.14 -11.66
C VAL A 58 18.50 -21.00 -12.41
N GLN A 59 18.70 -21.16 -13.71
CA GLN A 59 19.28 -20.16 -14.60
C GLN A 59 18.18 -19.33 -15.29
N PRO A 60 18.45 -18.07 -15.67
CA PRO A 60 17.55 -17.33 -16.55
C PRO A 60 17.24 -18.12 -17.83
N GLY A 61 15.95 -18.36 -18.07
CA GLY A 61 15.47 -19.17 -19.20
C GLY A 61 15.05 -20.59 -18.84
N ASP A 62 15.40 -21.08 -17.64
CA ASP A 62 14.88 -22.36 -17.14
C ASP A 62 13.37 -22.27 -16.86
N ASP A 63 12.67 -23.41 -17.03
CA ASP A 63 11.25 -23.54 -16.68
C ASP A 63 11.08 -23.79 -15.17
N LEU A 64 11.26 -22.75 -14.36
CA LEU A 64 11.06 -22.88 -12.90
C LEU A 64 9.63 -23.29 -12.53
N ALA A 65 8.62 -22.89 -13.30
CA ALA A 65 7.25 -23.31 -13.01
C ALA A 65 7.10 -24.83 -13.13
N GLY A 66 7.66 -25.42 -14.19
CA GLY A 66 7.77 -26.88 -14.33
C GLY A 66 8.61 -27.51 -13.22
N LEU A 67 9.75 -26.93 -12.86
CA LEU A 67 10.59 -27.45 -11.77
C LEU A 67 9.85 -27.45 -10.41
N VAL A 68 9.11 -26.39 -10.09
CA VAL A 68 8.26 -26.30 -8.88
C VAL A 68 7.15 -27.35 -8.91
N ALA A 69 6.51 -27.55 -10.06
CA ALA A 69 5.42 -28.52 -10.22
C ALA A 69 5.90 -29.97 -9.98
N GLU A 70 7.11 -30.32 -10.43
CA GLU A 70 7.66 -31.67 -10.33
C GLU A 70 8.39 -31.94 -8.99
N ALA A 71 9.03 -30.94 -8.41
CA ALA A 71 9.83 -31.11 -7.21
C ALA A 71 8.98 -31.45 -5.96
N PRO A 72 9.50 -32.24 -5.01
CA PRO A 72 8.78 -32.51 -3.75
C PRO A 72 8.64 -31.25 -2.88
N ALA A 73 7.66 -31.25 -1.99
CA ALA A 73 7.55 -30.26 -0.91
C ALA A 73 8.86 -30.20 -0.09
N GLY A 74 9.26 -29.01 0.36
CA GLY A 74 10.54 -28.80 1.03
C GLY A 74 11.73 -28.52 0.10
N THR A 75 11.55 -28.54 -1.22
CA THR A 75 12.65 -28.28 -2.16
C THR A 75 13.12 -26.83 -2.08
N THR A 76 14.43 -26.63 -2.11
CA THR A 76 15.06 -25.32 -2.23
C THR A 76 15.44 -25.04 -3.68
N PHE A 77 15.00 -23.91 -4.20
CA PHE A 77 15.37 -23.36 -5.50
C PHE A 77 16.31 -22.17 -5.28
N VAL A 78 17.49 -22.22 -5.89
CA VAL A 78 18.45 -21.11 -5.88
C VAL A 78 18.45 -20.46 -7.25
N LEU A 79 18.01 -19.21 -7.33
CA LEU A 79 17.91 -18.47 -8.58
C LEU A 79 19.23 -17.73 -8.83
N ALA A 80 19.88 -18.05 -9.95
CA ALA A 80 21.09 -17.37 -10.39
C ALA A 80 20.80 -15.90 -10.77
N PRO A 81 21.82 -15.01 -10.75
CA PRO A 81 21.65 -13.63 -11.15
C PRO A 81 21.10 -13.50 -12.58
N GLY A 82 20.22 -12.52 -12.79
CA GLY A 82 19.57 -12.26 -14.07
C GLY A 82 18.05 -12.29 -14.00
N VAL A 83 17.42 -12.06 -15.16
CA VAL A 83 15.96 -11.90 -15.27
C VAL A 83 15.29 -13.22 -15.62
N HIS A 84 14.53 -13.75 -14.68
CA HIS A 84 13.70 -14.94 -14.79
C HIS A 84 12.28 -14.51 -15.18
N ARG A 85 11.94 -14.57 -16.48
CA ARG A 85 10.65 -14.12 -17.01
C ARG A 85 9.57 -15.21 -16.88
N MET A 86 8.90 -15.26 -15.75
CA MET A 86 8.02 -16.37 -15.39
C MET A 86 6.88 -15.98 -14.45
N GLY A 87 5.99 -16.95 -14.19
CA GLY A 87 4.90 -16.84 -13.23
C GLY A 87 3.56 -17.26 -13.83
N PRO A 88 2.60 -17.70 -13.00
CA PRO A 88 2.74 -17.89 -11.55
C PRO A 88 3.47 -19.19 -11.18
N LEU A 89 4.30 -19.14 -10.12
CA LEU A 89 4.80 -20.31 -9.41
C LEU A 89 3.77 -20.73 -8.36
N ALA A 90 3.42 -22.02 -8.31
CA ALA A 90 2.51 -22.60 -7.33
C ALA A 90 3.31 -23.41 -6.30
N PRO A 91 3.73 -22.82 -5.17
CA PRO A 91 4.61 -23.50 -4.22
C PRO A 91 3.89 -24.66 -3.53
N LYS A 92 4.68 -25.60 -3.02
CA LYS A 92 4.26 -26.65 -2.08
C LYS A 92 4.86 -26.34 -0.71
N ASP A 93 4.37 -27.01 0.33
CA ASP A 93 4.78 -26.73 1.70
C ASP A 93 6.30 -26.76 1.87
N ARG A 94 6.82 -25.83 2.67
CA ARG A 94 8.23 -25.71 3.05
C ARG A 94 9.20 -25.48 1.88
N MET A 95 8.71 -25.13 0.68
CA MET A 95 9.60 -24.75 -0.42
C MET A 95 10.31 -23.44 -0.12
N VAL A 96 11.54 -23.33 -0.62
CA VAL A 96 12.38 -22.14 -0.47
C VAL A 96 12.75 -21.60 -1.84
N PHE A 97 12.56 -20.30 -2.05
CA PHE A 97 13.04 -19.56 -3.20
C PHE A 97 14.11 -18.57 -2.71
N GLU A 98 15.37 -18.86 -3.00
CA GLU A 98 16.52 -18.05 -2.64
C GLU A 98 17.09 -17.42 -3.90
N GLY A 99 17.17 -16.10 -3.96
CA GLY A 99 17.93 -15.42 -4.99
C GLY A 99 19.40 -15.33 -4.62
N ILE A 100 20.26 -15.47 -5.61
CA ILE A 100 21.62 -14.91 -5.54
C ILE A 100 21.52 -13.43 -5.91
N ASP A 101 22.37 -12.58 -5.34
CA ASP A 101 22.36 -11.14 -5.62
C ASP A 101 22.25 -10.83 -7.13
N GLY A 102 21.24 -10.03 -7.50
CA GLY A 102 20.87 -9.74 -8.89
C GLY A 102 19.86 -10.70 -9.52
N ALA A 103 19.30 -11.67 -8.79
CA ALA A 103 18.20 -12.52 -9.27
C ALA A 103 16.86 -11.76 -9.27
N VAL A 104 16.19 -11.75 -10.43
CA VAL A 104 14.94 -11.01 -10.64
C VAL A 104 13.85 -11.93 -11.19
N LEU A 105 12.72 -12.01 -10.51
CA LEU A 105 11.48 -12.55 -11.06
C LEU A 105 10.73 -11.43 -11.79
N SER A 106 10.50 -11.59 -13.09
CA SER A 106 9.82 -10.57 -13.91
C SER A 106 8.56 -11.10 -14.60
N GLY A 107 7.46 -10.36 -14.43
CA GLY A 107 6.20 -10.61 -15.12
C GLY A 107 6.17 -10.15 -16.57
N ALA A 108 7.19 -9.41 -17.03
CA ALA A 108 7.21 -8.76 -18.33
C ALA A 108 7.77 -9.62 -19.47
N VAL A 109 7.39 -9.27 -20.70
CA VAL A 109 7.98 -9.76 -21.94
C VAL A 109 8.64 -8.61 -22.68
N ILE A 110 9.65 -8.92 -23.50
CA ILE A 110 10.30 -7.94 -24.37
C ILE A 110 9.40 -7.72 -25.59
N LEU A 111 9.22 -6.45 -25.96
CA LEU A 111 8.56 -6.04 -27.19
C LEU A 111 9.61 -5.66 -28.23
N ASP A 112 9.41 -6.12 -29.46
CA ASP A 112 10.17 -5.73 -30.64
C ASP A 112 9.20 -5.33 -31.77
N GLY A 113 9.73 -4.90 -32.92
CA GLY A 113 8.90 -4.67 -34.11
C GLY A 113 8.19 -3.31 -34.20
N PHE A 114 8.49 -2.34 -33.33
CA PHE A 114 7.95 -0.99 -33.44
C PHE A 114 8.30 -0.32 -34.78
N VAL A 115 7.30 0.30 -35.42
CA VAL A 115 7.44 1.05 -36.67
C VAL A 115 7.25 2.54 -36.41
N ALA A 116 8.09 3.37 -37.02
CA ALA A 116 7.96 4.81 -36.95
C ALA A 116 6.75 5.30 -37.76
N GLU A 117 5.83 6.01 -37.11
CA GLU A 117 4.67 6.66 -37.73
C GLU A 117 4.65 8.14 -37.37
N GLY A 118 5.19 8.98 -38.27
CA GLY A 118 5.36 10.40 -38.00
C GLY A 118 6.32 10.65 -36.83
N SER A 119 5.80 11.17 -35.71
CA SER A 119 6.55 11.39 -34.48
C SER A 119 6.28 10.34 -33.39
N ARG A 120 5.70 9.19 -33.77
CA ARG A 120 5.33 8.09 -32.88
C ARG A 120 6.02 6.80 -33.30
N TRP A 121 6.02 5.85 -32.38
CA TRP A 121 6.41 4.47 -32.61
C TRP A 121 5.23 3.57 -32.28
N VAL A 122 4.81 2.75 -33.24
CA VAL A 122 3.60 1.93 -33.15
C VAL A 122 3.99 0.46 -33.23
N LEU A 123 3.47 -0.33 -32.31
CA LEU A 123 3.48 -1.79 -32.38
C LEU A 123 2.03 -2.27 -32.55
N GLU A 124 1.80 -3.02 -33.61
CA GLU A 124 0.51 -3.64 -33.96
C GLU A 124 0.41 -5.07 -33.40
N ASP A 125 -0.78 -5.67 -33.52
CA ASP A 125 -1.07 -7.07 -33.14
C ASP A 125 -0.73 -7.41 -31.66
N VAL A 126 -0.89 -6.43 -30.77
CA VAL A 126 -0.68 -6.60 -29.33
C VAL A 126 -1.97 -7.01 -28.62
N ASP A 127 -1.93 -8.11 -27.88
CA ASP A 127 -3.01 -8.54 -26.99
C ASP A 127 -2.79 -7.97 -25.58
N LEU A 128 -3.64 -7.02 -25.18
CA LEU A 128 -3.63 -6.41 -23.85
C LEU A 128 -4.84 -6.89 -23.05
N ASP A 129 -4.64 -7.09 -21.76
CA ASP A 129 -5.70 -7.51 -20.85
C ASP A 129 -6.84 -6.47 -20.80
N PRO A 130 -8.10 -6.94 -20.71
CA PRO A 130 -9.22 -6.05 -20.45
C PRO A 130 -9.13 -5.46 -19.03
N ALA A 131 -9.73 -4.28 -18.86
CA ALA A 131 -9.80 -3.62 -17.55
C ALA A 131 -10.44 -4.51 -16.48
N ARG A 132 -9.87 -4.48 -15.28
CA ARG A 132 -10.42 -5.15 -14.09
C ARG A 132 -11.09 -4.14 -13.16
N PRO A 133 -12.04 -4.58 -12.29
CA PRO A 133 -12.66 -3.71 -11.31
C PRO A 133 -11.63 -3.01 -10.43
N GLY A 134 -11.74 -1.69 -10.34
CA GLY A 134 -10.96 -0.82 -9.48
C GLY A 134 -11.50 0.60 -9.57
N GLU A 135 -11.24 1.40 -8.54
CA GLU A 135 -11.62 2.82 -8.54
C GLU A 135 -10.41 3.68 -8.79
N CYS A 136 -10.44 4.48 -9.85
CA CYS A 136 -9.35 5.37 -10.22
C CYS A 136 -9.58 6.77 -9.65
N ILE A 137 -8.50 7.53 -9.47
CA ILE A 137 -8.59 8.96 -9.14
C ILE A 137 -9.42 9.72 -10.19
N PRO A 138 -10.02 10.86 -9.82
CA PRO A 138 -10.67 11.74 -10.79
C PRO A 138 -9.75 12.04 -11.97
N ASP A 139 -10.31 12.06 -13.18
CA ASP A 139 -9.62 12.35 -14.45
C ASP A 139 -8.54 11.33 -14.90
N TYR A 140 -8.51 10.14 -14.30
CA TYR A 140 -7.74 9.01 -14.81
C TYR A 140 -8.64 7.77 -14.92
N ARG A 141 -8.62 7.05 -16.04
CA ARG A 141 -9.49 5.88 -16.28
C ARG A 141 -8.74 4.56 -16.38
N SER A 142 -7.42 4.62 -16.41
CA SER A 142 -6.58 3.48 -16.79
C SER A 142 -6.02 2.68 -15.60
N CYS A 143 -6.41 2.95 -14.35
CA CYS A 143 -5.89 2.23 -13.17
C CYS A 143 -6.25 0.73 -13.17
N GLY A 144 -7.33 0.33 -13.83
CA GLY A 144 -7.71 -1.09 -13.97
C GLY A 144 -7.06 -1.80 -15.15
N LEU A 145 -6.27 -1.10 -15.98
CA LEU A 145 -5.61 -1.64 -17.18
C LEU A 145 -4.19 -2.08 -16.83
N ARG A 146 -4.04 -3.38 -16.56
CA ARG A 146 -2.90 -3.94 -15.82
C ARG A 146 -1.60 -4.20 -16.58
N ASN A 147 -1.62 -4.06 -17.89
CA ASN A 147 -0.39 -4.11 -18.67
C ASN A 147 0.27 -2.74 -18.62
N ASP A 148 1.52 -2.71 -18.15
CA ASP A 148 2.37 -1.54 -18.02
C ASP A 148 3.57 -1.67 -18.95
N VAL A 149 3.96 -0.56 -19.60
CA VAL A 149 5.09 -0.51 -20.53
C VAL A 149 6.31 0.12 -19.88
N PHE A 150 7.48 -0.43 -20.18
CA PHE A 150 8.77 0.00 -19.66
C PHE A 150 9.75 0.22 -20.81
N VAL A 151 10.61 1.24 -20.72
CA VAL A 151 11.74 1.49 -21.62
C VAL A 151 13.01 1.58 -20.79
N ASP A 152 13.98 0.69 -21.04
CA ASP A 152 15.21 0.53 -20.25
C ASP A 152 14.95 0.39 -18.74
N GLY A 153 13.90 -0.37 -18.39
CA GLY A 153 13.45 -0.57 -17.01
C GLY A 153 12.70 0.61 -16.41
N VAL A 154 12.60 1.75 -17.10
CA VAL A 154 11.80 2.91 -16.67
C VAL A 154 10.37 2.75 -17.13
N MET A 155 9.46 2.81 -16.18
CA MET A 155 8.02 2.70 -16.39
C MET A 155 7.44 3.93 -17.08
N LEU A 156 6.67 3.73 -18.15
CA LEU A 156 5.93 4.80 -18.83
C LEU A 156 4.51 4.94 -18.26
N TRP A 157 4.02 6.17 -18.21
CA TRP A 157 2.65 6.44 -17.77
C TRP A 157 1.64 6.14 -18.88
N ARG A 158 0.62 5.33 -18.60
CA ARG A 158 -0.45 5.07 -19.57
C ARG A 158 -1.36 6.29 -19.70
N VAL A 159 -1.67 6.73 -20.91
CA VAL A 159 -2.67 7.77 -21.18
C VAL A 159 -3.98 7.15 -21.68
N ASP A 160 -5.09 7.86 -21.48
CA ASP A 160 -6.43 7.36 -21.81
C ASP A 160 -6.68 7.40 -23.34
N THR A 161 -6.04 8.31 -24.07
CA THR A 161 -6.18 8.46 -25.53
C THR A 161 -4.83 8.56 -26.26
N GLU A 162 -4.78 8.09 -27.51
CA GLU A 162 -3.56 8.14 -28.33
C GLU A 162 -3.03 9.57 -28.54
N ALA A 163 -3.93 10.56 -28.57
CA ALA A 163 -3.58 11.97 -28.73
C ALA A 163 -2.76 12.54 -27.56
N GLU A 164 -2.88 11.94 -26.37
CA GLU A 164 -2.19 12.40 -25.16
C GLU A 164 -0.76 11.86 -25.04
N VAL A 165 -0.36 10.95 -25.93
CA VAL A 165 0.97 10.35 -25.91
C VAL A 165 2.03 11.46 -26.04
N ARG A 166 3.09 11.37 -25.26
CA ARG A 166 4.25 12.27 -25.19
C ARG A 166 5.38 11.54 -24.49
N THR A 167 6.59 12.08 -24.52
CA THR A 167 7.74 11.51 -23.80
C THR A 167 7.37 11.15 -22.36
N GLY A 168 7.73 9.94 -21.93
CA GLY A 168 7.40 9.39 -20.61
C GLY A 168 6.00 8.76 -20.53
N THR A 169 5.26 8.67 -21.63
CA THR A 169 3.90 8.10 -21.67
C THR A 169 3.70 7.16 -22.84
N TRP A 170 2.66 6.34 -22.76
CA TRP A 170 2.25 5.43 -23.83
C TRP A 170 0.73 5.28 -23.88
N TRP A 171 0.21 4.88 -25.03
CA TRP A 171 -1.19 4.51 -25.19
C TRP A 171 -1.28 3.05 -25.65
N GLY A 172 -2.31 2.35 -25.17
CA GLY A 172 -2.61 0.99 -25.59
C GLY A 172 -4.11 0.83 -25.87
N GLY A 173 -4.45 0.31 -27.03
CA GLY A 173 -5.84 0.14 -27.47
C GLY A 173 -5.92 -0.33 -28.91
N ASP A 174 -7.05 -0.92 -29.29
CA ASP A 174 -7.31 -1.41 -30.66
C ASP A 174 -6.22 -2.35 -31.22
N GLY A 175 -5.63 -3.19 -30.35
CA GLY A 175 -4.54 -4.10 -30.73
C GLY A 175 -3.17 -3.44 -30.87
N ARG A 176 -3.00 -2.20 -30.38
CA ARG A 176 -1.78 -1.41 -30.57
C ARG A 176 -1.15 -0.94 -29.27
N ILE A 177 0.16 -0.74 -29.30
CA ILE A 177 0.92 0.09 -28.36
C ILE A 177 1.53 1.26 -29.13
N VAL A 178 1.36 2.47 -28.62
CA VAL A 178 1.89 3.70 -29.22
C VAL A 178 2.78 4.42 -28.22
N LEU A 179 4.03 4.68 -28.63
CA LEU A 179 5.06 5.38 -27.85
C LEU A 179 5.40 6.74 -28.48
N ALA A 180 5.80 7.69 -27.64
CA ALA A 180 6.53 8.88 -28.09
C ALA A 180 8.05 8.69 -28.04
N ASP A 181 8.53 7.91 -27.07
CA ASP A 181 9.96 7.68 -26.87
C ASP A 181 10.48 6.73 -27.94
N ASP A 182 11.65 7.06 -28.52
CA ASP A 182 12.29 6.24 -29.55
C ASP A 182 12.79 4.91 -28.94
N PRO A 183 12.26 3.75 -29.37
CA PRO A 183 12.64 2.45 -28.84
C PRO A 183 13.92 1.90 -29.50
N THR A 184 14.49 2.59 -30.51
CA THR A 184 15.62 2.07 -31.30
C THR A 184 16.86 1.83 -30.43
N GLY A 185 17.29 0.57 -30.36
CA GLY A 185 18.44 0.16 -29.56
C GLY A 185 18.19 0.14 -28.05
N ARG A 186 16.92 0.25 -27.62
CA ARG A 186 16.49 0.26 -26.22
C ARG A 186 15.70 -1.02 -25.92
N VAL A 187 15.60 -1.38 -24.64
CA VAL A 187 14.79 -2.53 -24.23
C VAL A 187 13.39 -2.02 -23.90
N VAL A 188 12.40 -2.42 -24.70
CA VAL A 188 10.98 -2.15 -24.41
C VAL A 188 10.36 -3.41 -23.83
N GLU A 189 9.63 -3.28 -22.72
CA GLU A 189 8.97 -4.39 -22.05
C GLU A 189 7.50 -4.06 -21.78
N VAL A 190 6.66 -5.09 -21.70
CA VAL A 190 5.27 -4.97 -21.22
C VAL A 190 4.97 -6.05 -20.19
N SER A 191 4.32 -5.68 -19.09
CA SER A 191 3.84 -6.64 -18.09
C SER A 191 2.67 -7.44 -18.65
N VAL A 192 2.73 -8.78 -18.55
CA VAL A 192 1.67 -9.68 -19.06
C VAL A 192 1.30 -10.80 -18.09
N ARG A 193 2.22 -11.19 -17.20
CA ARG A 193 1.96 -12.24 -16.20
C ARG A 193 1.36 -11.63 -14.96
N SER A 194 0.35 -12.27 -14.39
CA SER A 194 -0.43 -11.70 -13.30
C SER A 194 0.24 -11.78 -11.92
N HIS A 195 0.94 -12.87 -11.62
CA HIS A 195 1.57 -13.11 -10.32
C HIS A 195 2.94 -13.79 -10.53
N ALA A 196 3.87 -13.53 -9.63
CA ALA A 196 5.15 -14.23 -9.52
C ALA A 196 4.94 -15.57 -8.81
N ILE A 197 4.34 -15.51 -7.63
CA ILE A 197 4.07 -16.64 -6.76
C ILE A 197 2.62 -16.54 -6.30
N LEU A 198 1.88 -17.64 -6.42
CA LEU A 198 0.47 -17.71 -6.06
C LEU A 198 0.18 -19.07 -5.43
N GLY A 199 -0.30 -19.07 -4.19
CA GLY A 199 -0.83 -20.27 -3.56
C GLY A 199 -0.91 -20.15 -2.03
N ALA A 200 -1.54 -21.15 -1.43
CA ALA A 200 -1.75 -21.24 0.02
C ALA A 200 -0.98 -22.41 0.68
N ALA A 201 0.18 -22.79 0.14
CA ALA A 201 1.07 -23.75 0.79
C ALA A 201 1.58 -23.20 2.13
N ASP A 202 2.03 -24.06 3.03
CA ASP A 202 2.52 -23.63 4.36
C ASP A 202 4.06 -23.51 4.38
N GLU A 203 4.56 -22.64 5.27
CA GLU A 203 5.99 -22.50 5.60
C GLU A 203 6.89 -22.21 4.39
N VAL A 204 6.37 -21.53 3.37
CA VAL A 204 7.16 -21.13 2.18
C VAL A 204 8.10 -19.99 2.56
N THR A 205 9.35 -20.08 2.10
CA THR A 205 10.35 -19.02 2.28
C THR A 205 10.70 -18.37 0.95
N ILE A 206 10.68 -17.05 0.89
CA ILE A 206 11.12 -16.24 -0.24
C ILE A 206 12.18 -15.28 0.28
N ARG A 207 13.39 -15.33 -0.28
CA ARG A 207 14.49 -14.48 0.18
C ARG A 207 15.43 -14.02 -0.91
N ASN A 208 16.00 -12.83 -0.70
CA ASN A 208 17.03 -12.21 -1.54
C ASN A 208 16.65 -12.12 -3.05
N LEU A 209 15.41 -11.70 -3.33
CA LEU A 209 14.86 -11.62 -4.69
C LEU A 209 14.31 -10.23 -4.99
N VAL A 210 14.41 -9.83 -6.26
CA VAL A 210 13.58 -8.74 -6.81
C VAL A 210 12.37 -9.36 -7.52
N VAL A 211 11.17 -8.86 -7.22
CA VAL A 211 9.92 -9.26 -7.91
C VAL A 211 9.31 -8.03 -8.58
N GLU A 212 9.29 -8.03 -9.92
CA GLU A 212 8.90 -6.84 -10.67
C GLU A 212 8.03 -7.07 -11.92
N LYS A 213 7.35 -5.99 -12.32
CA LYS A 213 6.66 -5.87 -13.62
C LYS A 213 5.61 -6.95 -13.85
N TYR A 214 4.90 -7.36 -12.80
CA TYR A 214 3.72 -8.20 -12.93
C TYR A 214 2.49 -7.35 -13.26
N ALA A 215 1.68 -7.85 -14.20
CA ALA A 215 0.35 -7.34 -14.56
C ALA A 215 -0.67 -7.76 -13.50
N THR A 216 -0.38 -7.39 -12.25
CA THR A 216 -1.12 -7.83 -11.07
C THR A 216 -2.54 -7.25 -11.09
N PRO A 217 -3.58 -8.09 -10.92
CA PRO A 217 -4.95 -7.59 -10.80
C PRO A 217 -5.09 -6.64 -9.60
N PRO A 218 -5.97 -5.62 -9.66
CA PRO A 218 -6.30 -4.82 -8.49
C PRO A 218 -6.66 -5.69 -7.28
N GLN A 219 -6.21 -5.27 -6.10
CA GLN A 219 -6.33 -5.95 -4.80
C GLN A 219 -5.53 -7.25 -4.66
N HIS A 220 -4.74 -7.65 -5.65
CA HIS A 220 -3.92 -8.86 -5.59
C HIS A 220 -2.43 -8.49 -5.46
N GLY A 221 -1.66 -9.37 -4.83
CA GLY A 221 -0.20 -9.26 -4.72
C GLY A 221 0.53 -9.92 -5.90
N ALA A 222 1.65 -9.37 -6.34
CA ALA A 222 2.57 -10.08 -7.24
C ALA A 222 3.12 -11.34 -6.57
N VAL A 223 3.40 -11.26 -5.27
CA VAL A 223 3.52 -12.41 -4.37
C VAL A 223 2.21 -12.55 -3.60
N GLN A 224 1.54 -13.68 -3.74
CA GLN A 224 0.24 -13.93 -3.12
C GLN A 224 0.29 -15.22 -2.29
N ALA A 225 0.45 -15.07 -0.98
CA ALA A 225 0.48 -16.17 0.00
C ALA A 225 -0.93 -16.63 0.42
N GLN A 226 -1.87 -16.58 -0.51
CA GLN A 226 -3.23 -17.04 -0.36
C GLN A 226 -3.81 -17.41 -1.73
N GLU A 227 -4.79 -18.29 -1.75
CA GLU A 227 -5.60 -18.50 -2.94
C GLU A 227 -6.38 -17.22 -3.30
N LEU A 228 -6.85 -17.16 -4.55
CA LEU A 228 -7.60 -16.00 -5.03
C LEU A 228 -8.95 -15.86 -4.31
N GLY A 229 -9.41 -14.61 -4.16
CA GLY A 229 -10.62 -14.29 -3.39
C GLY A 229 -10.43 -14.48 -1.88
N ASP A 230 -11.48 -14.88 -1.17
CA ASP A 230 -11.44 -15.28 0.24
C ASP A 230 -11.06 -16.77 0.40
N GLY A 231 -10.18 -17.27 -0.46
CA GLY A 231 -9.72 -18.66 -0.43
C GLY A 231 -8.80 -18.98 0.75
N PRO A 232 -8.32 -20.23 0.85
CA PRO A 232 -7.32 -20.62 1.85
C PRO A 232 -6.11 -19.69 1.85
N ARG A 233 -5.53 -19.46 3.03
CA ARG A 233 -4.29 -18.71 3.21
C ARG A 233 -3.18 -19.67 3.56
N GLY A 234 -1.97 -19.41 3.04
CA GLY A 234 -0.79 -20.13 3.49
C GLY A 234 -0.45 -19.70 4.92
N TRP A 235 0.09 -20.61 5.71
CA TRP A 235 0.50 -20.34 7.08
C TRP A 235 2.03 -20.24 7.19
N GLY A 236 2.53 -19.30 8.00
CA GLY A 236 3.93 -19.30 8.43
C GLY A 236 4.96 -18.98 7.35
N TRP A 237 4.59 -18.21 6.32
CA TRP A 237 5.55 -17.78 5.30
C TRP A 237 6.63 -16.87 5.88
N LEU A 238 7.83 -16.96 5.33
CA LEU A 238 8.92 -16.00 5.54
C LEU A 238 9.20 -15.27 4.23
N VAL A 239 9.01 -13.96 4.21
CA VAL A 239 9.43 -13.09 3.10
C VAL A 239 10.49 -12.14 3.63
N GLU A 240 11.72 -12.31 3.17
CA GLU A 240 12.88 -11.69 3.80
C GLU A 240 13.90 -11.16 2.78
N ASP A 241 14.41 -9.93 2.96
CA ASP A 241 15.41 -9.36 2.05
C ASP A 241 14.91 -9.33 0.58
N VAL A 242 13.63 -8.97 0.38
CA VAL A 242 12.98 -8.95 -0.94
C VAL A 242 12.67 -7.52 -1.37
N GLU A 243 12.91 -7.20 -2.64
CA GLU A 243 12.45 -5.97 -3.28
C GLU A 243 11.20 -6.27 -4.13
N LEU A 244 10.09 -5.60 -3.85
CA LEU A 244 8.82 -5.72 -4.57
C LEU A 244 8.55 -4.40 -5.28
N ARG A 245 8.71 -4.35 -6.61
CA ARG A 245 8.64 -3.09 -7.33
C ARG A 245 7.92 -3.14 -8.66
N LEU A 246 7.35 -2.01 -9.07
CA LEU A 246 6.79 -1.84 -10.41
C LEU A 246 5.73 -2.90 -10.79
N ASN A 247 5.09 -3.51 -9.79
CA ASN A 247 3.96 -4.41 -10.01
C ASN A 247 2.70 -3.57 -10.15
N HIS A 248 1.80 -3.95 -11.05
CA HIS A 248 0.67 -3.08 -11.40
C HIS A 248 -0.28 -2.80 -10.22
N ALA A 249 -0.41 -3.73 -9.28
CA ALA A 249 -1.28 -3.58 -8.11
C ALA A 249 -0.49 -3.67 -6.80
N VAL A 250 -0.67 -4.74 -6.02
CA VAL A 250 0.02 -4.90 -4.74
C VAL A 250 1.34 -5.64 -4.92
N GLY A 251 2.38 -5.27 -4.18
CA GLY A 251 3.65 -6.02 -4.17
C GLY A 251 3.48 -7.41 -3.53
N LEU A 252 3.04 -7.45 -2.27
CA LEU A 252 2.82 -8.67 -1.50
C LEU A 252 1.45 -8.68 -0.84
N ARG A 253 0.72 -9.79 -0.97
CA ARG A 253 -0.45 -10.11 -0.15
C ARG A 253 -0.15 -11.33 0.71
N THR A 254 -0.23 -11.18 2.04
CA THR A 254 0.22 -12.23 2.98
C THR A 254 -0.85 -13.28 3.26
N GLY A 255 -0.40 -14.40 3.85
CA GLY A 255 -1.25 -15.39 4.50
C GLY A 255 -1.28 -15.20 6.02
N ASP A 256 -1.58 -16.28 6.74
CA ASP A 256 -1.56 -16.33 8.21
C ASP A 256 -0.12 -16.51 8.73
N ALA A 257 0.16 -15.98 9.93
CA ALA A 257 1.46 -16.08 10.61
C ALA A 257 2.69 -15.74 9.74
N THR A 258 2.49 -14.94 8.69
CA THR A 258 3.55 -14.56 7.76
C THR A 258 4.46 -13.54 8.44
N THR A 259 5.77 -13.76 8.35
CA THR A 259 6.79 -12.79 8.73
C THR A 259 7.35 -12.12 7.48
N VAL A 260 7.22 -10.81 7.41
CA VAL A 260 7.79 -9.94 6.38
C VAL A 260 8.88 -9.11 7.04
N ARG A 261 10.13 -9.28 6.63
CA ARG A 261 11.28 -8.64 7.28
C ARG A 261 12.29 -8.10 6.27
N ARG A 262 12.75 -6.86 6.44
CA ARG A 262 13.69 -6.23 5.50
C ARG A 262 13.22 -6.30 4.05
N VAL A 263 11.94 -6.03 3.85
CA VAL A 263 11.33 -5.96 2.51
C VAL A 263 11.23 -4.52 2.06
N TYR A 264 11.62 -4.26 0.82
CA TYR A 264 11.41 -2.96 0.18
C TYR A 264 10.29 -3.08 -0.85
N ALA A 265 9.07 -2.67 -0.48
CA ALA A 265 7.89 -2.69 -1.32
C ALA A 265 7.57 -1.27 -1.81
N HIS A 266 7.96 -0.94 -3.04
CA HIS A 266 7.93 0.44 -3.53
C HIS A 266 7.53 0.54 -5.00
N HIS A 267 6.95 1.69 -5.39
CA HIS A 267 6.51 1.93 -6.76
C HIS A 267 5.59 0.83 -7.31
N ASN A 268 4.86 0.15 -6.44
CA ASN A 268 3.77 -0.71 -6.85
C ASN A 268 2.55 0.16 -7.14
N GLY A 269 1.77 -0.27 -8.11
CA GLY A 269 0.74 0.55 -8.69
C GLY A 269 -0.42 0.85 -7.75
N GLN A 270 -0.67 0.01 -6.74
CA GLN A 270 -1.76 0.16 -5.77
C GLN A 270 -1.25 0.23 -4.31
N LEU A 271 -0.64 -0.84 -3.81
CA LEU A 271 -0.15 -0.94 -2.43
C LEU A 271 1.25 -1.57 -2.40
N GLY A 272 2.06 -1.26 -1.40
CA GLY A 272 3.27 -2.03 -1.11
C GLY A 272 2.91 -3.44 -0.62
N ILE A 273 2.22 -3.50 0.52
CA ILE A 273 1.81 -4.74 1.17
C ILE A 273 0.32 -4.71 1.52
N SER A 274 -0.38 -5.84 1.37
CA SER A 274 -1.74 -6.00 1.87
C SER A 274 -1.93 -7.29 2.69
N VAL A 275 -2.91 -7.23 3.60
CA VAL A 275 -3.37 -8.39 4.37
C VAL A 275 -4.90 -8.44 4.32
N SER A 276 -5.47 -9.63 4.14
CA SER A 276 -6.93 -9.81 4.17
C SER A 276 -7.30 -11.10 4.89
N GLY A 277 -7.75 -10.96 6.14
CA GLY A 277 -8.16 -12.07 6.99
C GLY A 277 -7.02 -12.81 7.67
N GLY A 278 -5.85 -12.19 7.87
CA GLY A 278 -4.65 -12.84 8.43
C GLY A 278 -4.51 -12.72 9.95
N SER A 279 -4.14 -13.81 10.62
CA SER A 279 -3.80 -13.83 12.06
C SER A 279 -2.29 -13.92 12.28
N GLY A 280 -1.76 -13.12 13.21
CA GLY A 280 -0.35 -13.17 13.64
C GLY A 280 0.66 -12.72 12.59
N VAL A 281 0.25 -11.89 11.62
CA VAL A 281 1.16 -11.35 10.60
C VAL A 281 2.10 -10.32 11.22
N ARG A 282 3.38 -10.37 10.84
CA ARG A 282 4.43 -9.46 11.31
C ARG A 282 5.11 -8.80 10.12
N ILE A 283 5.19 -7.47 10.14
CA ILE A 283 5.91 -6.64 9.17
C ILE A 283 6.94 -5.84 9.97
N GLU A 284 8.22 -6.11 9.71
CA GLU A 284 9.33 -5.66 10.55
C GLU A 284 10.46 -5.11 9.70
N GLU A 285 11.13 -4.06 10.16
CA GLU A 285 12.37 -3.55 9.54
C GLU A 285 12.24 -3.32 8.02
N SER A 286 11.06 -2.92 7.54
CA SER A 286 10.70 -2.90 6.12
C SER A 286 10.40 -1.48 5.61
N ASP A 287 10.37 -1.28 4.30
CA ASP A 287 10.09 0.01 3.66
C ASP A 287 8.95 -0.17 2.63
N LEU A 288 7.85 0.57 2.83
CA LEU A 288 6.61 0.53 2.06
C LEU A 288 6.35 1.89 1.37
N SER A 289 7.41 2.52 0.85
CA SER A 289 7.36 3.90 0.32
C SER A 289 6.99 3.98 -1.17
N PHE A 290 6.49 5.14 -1.59
CA PHE A 290 6.30 5.52 -2.99
C PHE A 290 5.33 4.62 -3.79
N ASN A 291 4.36 4.01 -3.11
CA ASN A 291 3.34 3.17 -3.73
C ASN A 291 2.11 3.98 -4.17
N ASN A 292 1.21 3.29 -4.88
CA ASN A 292 0.06 3.81 -5.61
C ASN A 292 0.43 4.61 -6.88
N THR A 293 1.35 4.08 -7.67
CA THR A 293 1.85 4.70 -8.90
C THR A 293 0.95 4.49 -10.13
N ARG A 294 -0.23 3.87 -9.98
CA ARG A 294 -1.23 3.67 -11.05
C ARG A 294 -2.50 4.48 -10.82
N GLY A 295 -2.51 5.43 -9.89
CA GLY A 295 -3.65 6.33 -9.72
C GLY A 295 -4.92 5.61 -9.29
N PHE A 296 -4.81 4.59 -8.43
CA PHE A 296 -5.97 4.09 -7.71
C PHE A 296 -6.44 5.17 -6.74
N LEU A 297 -7.75 5.34 -6.63
CA LEU A 297 -8.35 6.18 -5.61
C LEU A 297 -8.07 5.52 -4.27
N TRP A 298 -7.23 6.15 -3.45
CA TRP A 298 -6.79 5.54 -2.20
C TRP A 298 -7.94 5.27 -1.22
N GLU A 299 -9.04 6.03 -1.29
CA GLU A 299 -10.24 5.80 -0.47
C GLU A 299 -10.90 4.44 -0.75
N TRP A 300 -10.74 3.93 -1.98
CA TRP A 300 -11.09 2.55 -2.30
C TRP A 300 -10.01 1.62 -1.73
N GLU A 301 -8.79 1.72 -2.24
CA GLU A 301 -7.61 1.01 -1.74
C GLU A 301 -6.33 1.48 -2.46
N GLY A 302 -5.40 2.10 -1.73
CA GLY A 302 -4.06 2.45 -2.22
C GLY A 302 -3.22 3.13 -1.13
N GLY A 303 -1.89 3.08 -1.20
CA GLY A 303 -1.00 3.59 -0.15
C GLY A 303 0.21 2.70 0.14
N GLY A 304 0.85 2.87 1.31
CA GLY A 304 1.98 2.03 1.71
C GLY A 304 1.55 0.60 2.04
N GLY A 305 0.62 0.46 2.98
CA GLY A 305 -0.01 -0.82 3.27
C GLY A 305 -1.46 -0.72 3.76
N LYS A 306 -2.27 -1.71 3.40
CA LYS A 306 -3.66 -1.86 3.87
C LYS A 306 -3.91 -3.25 4.44
N PHE A 307 -4.45 -3.32 5.65
CA PHE A 307 -4.60 -4.54 6.41
C PHE A 307 -6.05 -4.70 6.87
N THR A 308 -6.73 -5.72 6.35
CA THR A 308 -8.14 -5.96 6.63
C THR A 308 -8.38 -7.23 7.42
N ARG A 309 -9.31 -7.17 8.39
CA ARG A 309 -9.76 -8.33 9.18
C ARG A 309 -8.60 -9.09 9.84
N THR A 310 -7.61 -8.37 10.37
CA THR A 310 -6.42 -8.97 10.99
C THR A 310 -6.63 -9.24 12.47
N ASP A 311 -5.93 -10.24 13.00
CA ASP A 311 -5.86 -10.53 14.45
C ASP A 311 -4.39 -10.58 14.88
N GLY A 312 -3.97 -9.68 15.75
CA GLY A 312 -2.59 -9.64 16.24
C GLY A 312 -1.56 -9.18 15.22
N LEU A 313 -1.93 -8.25 14.32
CA LEU A 313 -1.02 -7.65 13.34
C LEU A 313 0.08 -6.85 14.06
N VAL A 314 1.33 -7.03 13.66
CA VAL A 314 2.47 -6.23 14.13
C VAL A 314 3.13 -5.54 12.95
N VAL A 315 3.21 -4.21 13.01
CA VAL A 315 3.97 -3.36 12.07
C VAL A 315 4.96 -2.55 12.90
N VAL A 316 6.23 -2.94 12.86
CA VAL A 316 7.29 -2.39 13.72
C VAL A 316 8.52 -2.00 12.93
N ASP A 317 9.18 -0.92 13.34
CA ASP A 317 10.42 -0.41 12.73
C ASP A 317 10.32 -0.30 11.19
N THR A 318 9.14 0.08 10.70
CA THR A 318 8.80 0.11 9.28
C THR A 318 8.71 1.56 8.78
N THR A 319 9.17 1.79 7.55
CA THR A 319 9.11 3.08 6.87
C THR A 319 7.95 3.12 5.87
N ALA A 320 7.18 4.20 5.85
CA ALA A 320 6.14 4.45 4.85
C ALA A 320 6.17 5.92 4.43
N ILE A 321 6.83 6.22 3.32
CA ILE A 321 7.06 7.59 2.86
C ILE A 321 6.48 7.84 1.48
N GLY A 322 5.87 9.02 1.29
CA GLY A 322 5.55 9.53 -0.06
C GLY A 322 4.57 8.66 -0.85
N ASN A 323 3.68 7.93 -0.18
CA ASN A 323 2.65 7.16 -0.86
C ASN A 323 1.52 8.06 -1.36
N GLU A 324 0.95 7.77 -2.53
CA GLU A 324 -0.26 8.44 -3.04
C GLU A 324 -1.53 7.88 -2.34
N GLY A 325 -1.53 7.85 -1.01
CA GLY A 325 -2.58 7.32 -0.15
C GLY A 325 -2.15 7.39 1.31
N PRO A 326 -2.78 6.64 2.23
CA PRO A 326 -2.28 6.51 3.59
C PRO A 326 -0.91 5.81 3.65
N GLY A 327 -0.14 6.07 4.70
CA GLY A 327 1.08 5.34 4.97
C GLY A 327 0.78 3.89 5.40
N LEU A 328 0.16 3.75 6.57
CA LEU A 328 -0.23 2.46 7.15
C LEU A 328 -1.72 2.48 7.50
N TRP A 329 -2.48 1.50 7.03
CA TRP A 329 -3.94 1.50 7.17
C TRP A 329 -4.49 0.14 7.61
N THR A 330 -5.08 0.08 8.79
CA THR A 330 -5.98 -1.02 9.19
C THR A 330 -7.42 -0.66 8.94
N ASP A 331 -8.17 -1.59 8.38
CA ASP A 331 -9.58 -1.43 8.04
C ASP A 331 -10.35 -2.72 8.34
N ILE A 332 -11.66 -2.63 8.53
CA ILE A 332 -12.60 -3.74 8.74
C ILE A 332 -12.14 -4.74 9.81
N ASP A 333 -12.61 -4.55 11.05
CA ASP A 333 -12.54 -5.55 12.12
C ASP A 333 -11.11 -6.07 12.38
N ALA A 334 -10.09 -5.21 12.23
CA ALA A 334 -8.74 -5.52 12.69
C ALA A 334 -8.67 -5.44 14.23
N VAL A 335 -8.04 -6.40 14.89
CA VAL A 335 -7.92 -6.44 16.35
C VAL A 335 -6.48 -6.71 16.79
N ASP A 336 -6.16 -6.23 17.99
CA ASP A 336 -4.86 -6.37 18.65
C ASP A 336 -3.68 -5.94 17.76
N THR A 337 -3.87 -4.84 17.02
CA THR A 337 -2.84 -4.32 16.11
C THR A 337 -1.78 -3.53 16.87
N ARG A 338 -0.51 -3.64 16.44
CA ARG A 338 0.60 -2.83 16.96
C ARG A 338 1.29 -2.07 15.84
N TYR A 339 1.37 -0.76 16.00
CA TYR A 339 2.18 0.14 15.19
C TYR A 339 3.27 0.74 16.09
N GLU A 340 4.50 0.26 16.00
CA GLU A 340 5.57 0.67 16.92
C GLU A 340 6.84 1.12 16.19
N GLY A 341 7.44 2.24 16.60
CA GLY A 341 8.76 2.65 16.07
C GLY A 341 8.80 2.97 14.57
N ASN A 342 7.65 3.18 13.93
CA ASN A 342 7.58 3.39 12.48
C ASN A 342 7.94 4.83 12.09
N VAL A 343 8.45 5.01 10.87
CA VAL A 343 8.67 6.32 10.25
C VAL A 343 7.67 6.51 9.12
N VAL A 344 6.71 7.41 9.31
CA VAL A 344 5.58 7.61 8.41
C VAL A 344 5.54 9.06 7.95
N ARG A 345 6.01 9.35 6.74
CA ARG A 345 6.18 10.74 6.29
C ARG A 345 5.62 11.05 4.91
N ASP A 346 5.15 12.28 4.74
CA ASP A 346 4.82 12.87 3.44
C ASP A 346 3.84 12.05 2.58
N ASN A 347 2.99 11.23 3.23
CA ASN A 347 1.97 10.47 2.53
C ASN A 347 0.80 11.40 2.18
N ARG A 348 0.20 11.17 1.01
CA ARG A 348 -0.90 12.00 0.50
C ARG A 348 -2.13 11.95 1.42
N GLY A 349 -2.44 10.76 1.95
CA GLY A 349 -3.50 10.52 2.93
C GLY A 349 -2.98 10.57 4.37
N PRO A 350 -3.77 10.08 5.34
CA PRO A 350 -3.33 9.96 6.72
C PRO A 350 -2.00 9.22 6.86
N GLY A 351 -1.22 9.54 7.88
CA GLY A 351 0.00 8.78 8.16
C GLY A 351 -0.34 7.35 8.58
N ILE A 352 -0.91 7.22 9.78
CA ILE A 352 -1.46 5.96 10.30
C ILE A 352 -2.97 6.08 10.37
N PHE A 353 -3.70 5.18 9.73
CA PHE A 353 -5.16 5.16 9.69
C PHE A 353 -5.69 3.85 10.30
N HIS A 354 -6.37 3.95 11.42
CA HIS A 354 -7.04 2.83 12.08
C HIS A 354 -8.56 3.00 11.97
N GLU A 355 -9.18 2.22 11.08
CA GLU A 355 -10.55 2.40 10.65
C GLU A 355 -11.43 1.20 10.99
N ILE A 356 -12.63 1.47 11.54
CA ILE A 356 -13.69 0.49 11.85
C ILE A 356 -13.18 -0.82 12.46
N SER A 357 -12.27 -0.69 13.42
CA SER A 357 -11.46 -1.77 13.98
C SER A 357 -11.49 -1.75 15.51
N GLY A 358 -11.00 -2.81 16.13
CA GLY A 358 -10.91 -2.97 17.58
C GLY A 358 -9.56 -2.55 18.13
N ALA A 359 -9.07 -3.28 19.14
CA ALA A 359 -7.93 -2.84 19.92
C ALA A 359 -6.66 -2.57 19.10
N ALA A 360 -5.96 -1.48 19.42
CA ALA A 360 -4.68 -1.14 18.80
C ALA A 360 -3.76 -0.35 19.72
N VAL A 361 -2.45 -0.57 19.57
CA VAL A 361 -1.39 0.24 20.18
C VAL A 361 -0.63 0.96 19.06
N ILE A 362 -0.60 2.29 19.12
CA ILE A 362 0.12 3.16 18.19
C ILE A 362 1.16 3.92 19.01
N ARG A 363 2.40 3.41 19.05
CA ARG A 363 3.39 3.87 20.02
C ARG A 363 4.76 4.19 19.45
N GLY A 364 5.33 5.32 19.86
CA GLY A 364 6.72 5.66 19.53
C GLY A 364 7.00 5.84 18.04
N ASN A 365 5.98 6.16 17.25
CA ASN A 365 6.13 6.39 15.81
C ASN A 365 6.52 7.85 15.53
N GLU A 366 7.26 8.07 14.45
CA GLU A 366 7.45 9.39 13.86
C GLU A 366 6.49 9.58 12.68
N VAL A 367 5.55 10.50 12.81
CA VAL A 367 4.47 10.75 11.86
C VAL A 367 4.49 12.21 11.42
N VAL A 368 5.03 12.48 10.23
CA VAL A 368 5.37 13.86 9.81
C VAL A 368 4.91 14.19 8.39
N GLY A 369 4.29 15.36 8.20
CA GLY A 369 4.02 15.88 6.83
C GLY A 369 2.91 15.18 6.04
N ASN A 370 2.09 14.35 6.68
CA ASN A 370 1.05 13.55 6.00
C ASN A 370 -0.27 14.32 5.79
N GLY A 371 -1.12 13.84 4.88
CA GLY A 371 -2.55 14.16 4.85
C GLY A 371 -3.00 15.33 3.97
N PHE A 372 -2.06 16.02 3.32
CA PHE A 372 -2.38 17.21 2.51
C PHE A 372 -3.13 16.92 1.20
N GLY A 373 -3.28 15.66 0.81
CA GLY A 373 -4.09 15.27 -0.35
C GLY A 373 -5.58 15.28 -0.10
N LYS A 374 -6.02 15.21 1.17
CA LYS A 374 -7.44 15.31 1.57
C LYS A 374 -7.58 15.94 2.97
N PRO A 375 -7.16 17.20 3.16
CA PRO A 375 -7.12 17.85 4.47
C PRO A 375 -8.51 18.29 4.98
N ALA A 376 -9.58 18.04 4.22
CA ALA A 376 -10.90 18.50 4.60
C ALA A 376 -11.43 17.69 5.80
N TRP A 377 -12.01 18.42 6.76
CA TRP A 377 -12.61 17.91 8.00
C TRP A 377 -11.60 17.32 8.99
N ALA A 378 -11.17 16.08 8.78
CA ALA A 378 -10.22 15.36 9.63
C ALA A 378 -9.46 14.25 8.88
N TRP A 379 -9.69 14.13 7.57
CA TRP A 379 -9.15 13.03 6.76
C TRP A 379 -7.66 13.19 6.44
N GLY A 380 -7.04 14.30 6.87
CA GLY A 380 -5.61 14.58 6.72
C GLY A 380 -4.79 14.34 7.99
N ALA A 381 -5.33 13.64 8.98
CA ALA A 381 -4.63 13.44 10.25
C ALA A 381 -3.33 12.63 10.10
N GLY A 382 -2.31 13.03 10.86
CA GLY A 382 -1.10 12.21 11.01
C GLY A 382 -1.47 10.84 11.56
N ILE A 383 -2.23 10.80 12.66
CA ILE A 383 -2.81 9.57 13.22
C ILE A 383 -4.33 9.73 13.25
N LEU A 384 -5.02 8.90 12.48
CA LEU A 384 -6.48 8.90 12.35
C LEU A 384 -7.08 7.63 12.97
N VAL A 385 -7.96 7.79 13.94
CA VAL A 385 -8.73 6.70 14.55
C VAL A 385 -10.21 6.90 14.22
N ALA A 386 -10.74 6.16 13.25
CA ALA A 386 -12.12 6.34 12.78
C ALA A 386 -13.01 5.17 13.19
N ALA A 387 -14.09 5.46 13.92
CA ALA A 387 -15.13 4.51 14.32
C ALA A 387 -14.56 3.20 14.91
N SER A 388 -13.47 3.31 15.67
CA SER A 388 -12.69 2.21 16.24
C SER A 388 -12.58 2.32 17.75
N PHE A 389 -12.29 1.23 18.46
CA PHE A 389 -12.32 1.23 19.92
C PHE A 389 -11.14 0.49 20.57
N ASP A 390 -10.87 0.81 21.84
CA ASP A 390 -9.75 0.24 22.61
C ASP A 390 -8.38 0.59 22.01
N VAL A 391 -8.17 1.87 21.70
CA VAL A 391 -6.96 2.35 21.03
C VAL A 391 -6.11 3.20 21.97
N GLU A 392 -4.84 2.83 22.10
CA GLU A 392 -3.81 3.63 22.78
C GLU A 392 -2.89 4.30 21.75
N VAL A 393 -2.74 5.61 21.85
CA VAL A 393 -1.83 6.42 21.04
C VAL A 393 -0.84 7.10 21.97
N SER A 394 0.38 6.54 22.10
CA SER A 394 1.33 6.96 23.13
C SER A 394 2.75 7.25 22.63
N GLY A 395 3.39 8.30 23.16
CA GLY A 395 4.81 8.56 22.90
C GLY A 395 5.19 8.83 21.44
N ASN A 396 4.24 9.19 20.56
CA ASN A 396 4.51 9.46 19.16
C ASN A 396 4.98 10.90 18.94
N VAL A 397 5.75 11.11 17.87
CA VAL A 397 6.06 12.43 17.33
C VAL A 397 5.15 12.69 16.13
N VAL A 398 4.20 13.61 16.26
CA VAL A 398 3.19 13.93 15.25
C VAL A 398 3.35 15.39 14.85
N ARG A 399 4.05 15.68 13.74
CA ARG A 399 4.42 17.06 13.38
C ARG A 399 4.10 17.43 11.93
N GLY A 400 3.64 18.66 11.71
CA GLY A 400 3.51 19.23 10.36
C GLY A 400 2.58 18.47 9.42
N ASN A 401 1.73 17.59 9.95
CA ASN A 401 0.67 16.91 9.20
C ASN A 401 -0.49 17.89 8.95
N ALA A 402 -1.40 17.56 8.04
CA ALA A 402 -2.58 18.38 7.78
C ALA A 402 -3.50 18.48 9.02
N ASP A 403 -3.65 17.39 9.78
CA ASP A 403 -4.22 17.37 11.13
C ASP A 403 -3.34 16.52 12.06
N GLY A 404 -3.50 16.64 13.38
CA GLY A 404 -2.68 15.94 14.38
C GLY A 404 -3.12 14.50 14.64
N VAL A 405 -3.42 14.20 15.90
CA VAL A 405 -4.09 12.97 16.31
C VAL A 405 -5.59 13.25 16.36
N VAL A 406 -6.37 12.56 15.53
CA VAL A 406 -7.81 12.82 15.41
C VAL A 406 -8.63 11.54 15.52
N GLY A 407 -9.64 11.58 16.38
CA GLY A 407 -10.72 10.60 16.42
C GLY A 407 -11.90 11.05 15.56
N VAL A 408 -12.46 10.15 14.75
CA VAL A 408 -13.64 10.41 13.94
C VAL A 408 -14.75 9.41 14.25
N GLN A 409 -15.97 9.88 14.49
CA GLN A 409 -17.17 9.04 14.49
C GLN A 409 -18.04 9.33 13.26
N GLN A 410 -18.45 8.26 12.59
CA GLN A 410 -19.47 8.28 11.52
C GLN A 410 -20.44 7.12 11.67
N GLU A 411 -21.56 7.13 10.97
CA GLU A 411 -22.45 5.97 10.90
C GLU A 411 -21.81 4.90 10.01
N ARG A 412 -21.32 3.84 10.64
CA ARG A 412 -20.57 2.77 9.97
C ARG A 412 -21.20 1.39 10.17
N GLY A 413 -22.35 1.30 10.86
CA GLY A 413 -23.03 0.04 11.16
C GLY A 413 -22.29 -0.80 12.21
N SER A 414 -22.42 -2.13 12.09
CA SER A 414 -21.85 -3.10 13.03
C SER A 414 -21.12 -4.22 12.29
N GLY A 415 -20.11 -4.81 12.93
CA GLY A 415 -19.37 -5.97 12.48
C GLY A 415 -19.36 -7.10 13.52
N PRO A 416 -18.53 -8.15 13.33
CA PRO A 416 -18.33 -9.23 14.29
C PRO A 416 -17.90 -8.77 15.69
N LEU A 417 -17.23 -7.62 15.78
CA LEU A 417 -16.78 -7.06 17.06
C LEU A 417 -17.84 -6.16 17.73
N GLY A 418 -19.02 -6.01 17.11
CA GLY A 418 -20.09 -5.14 17.56
C GLY A 418 -20.23 -3.86 16.73
N PRO A 419 -20.97 -2.86 17.26
CA PRO A 419 -21.12 -1.56 16.60
C PRO A 419 -19.79 -0.84 16.39
N ARG A 420 -19.61 -0.22 15.22
CA ARG A 420 -18.41 0.55 14.85
C ARG A 420 -18.45 1.94 15.48
N LEU A 421 -18.03 1.99 16.73
CA LEU A 421 -18.11 3.16 17.58
C LEU A 421 -16.71 3.58 18.03
N LEU A 422 -16.42 4.87 17.90
CA LEU A 422 -15.24 5.48 18.49
C LEU A 422 -15.40 5.47 20.02
N ALA A 423 -14.56 4.70 20.70
CA ALA A 423 -14.62 4.57 22.15
C ALA A 423 -13.31 4.10 22.77
N ARG A 424 -13.06 4.46 24.02
CA ARG A 424 -11.87 4.05 24.80
C ARG A 424 -10.58 4.34 24.03
N LEU A 425 -10.50 5.57 23.53
CA LEU A 425 -9.34 6.13 22.86
C LEU A 425 -8.53 6.92 23.90
N VAL A 426 -7.30 6.52 24.15
CA VAL A 426 -6.36 7.23 25.02
C VAL A 426 -5.24 7.79 24.16
N VAL A 427 -5.05 9.11 24.20
CA VAL A 427 -3.98 9.81 23.49
C VAL A 427 -3.08 10.47 24.52
N GLU A 428 -1.91 9.89 24.77
CA GLU A 428 -1.07 10.32 25.88
C GLU A 428 0.41 10.45 25.56
N GLU A 429 1.09 11.37 26.25
CA GLU A 429 2.55 11.53 26.18
C GLU A 429 3.10 11.72 24.74
N ASN A 430 2.27 12.17 23.79
CA ASN A 430 2.70 12.44 22.43
C ASN A 430 3.28 13.84 22.32
N THR A 431 4.20 14.04 21.37
CA THR A 431 4.57 15.38 20.90
C THR A 431 3.78 15.72 19.65
N ILE A 432 2.88 16.71 19.74
CA ILE A 432 1.94 17.09 18.68
C ILE A 432 2.22 18.52 18.23
N GLY A 433 2.86 18.66 17.06
CA GLY A 433 3.22 19.95 16.47
C GLY A 433 2.38 20.29 15.24
N LEU A 434 1.56 21.35 15.32
CA LEU A 434 0.68 21.76 14.22
C LEU A 434 0.74 23.27 13.99
N THR A 435 0.82 23.67 12.72
CA THR A 435 0.69 25.09 12.32
C THR A 435 -0.70 25.44 11.78
N GLY A 436 -1.59 24.46 11.67
CA GLY A 436 -2.97 24.52 11.19
C GLY A 436 -3.65 23.15 11.36
N GLY A 437 -4.90 22.99 10.92
CA GLY A 437 -5.64 21.74 11.11
C GLY A 437 -6.18 21.56 12.53
N ILE A 438 -6.47 20.32 12.93
CA ILE A 438 -7.03 20.02 14.25
C ILE A 438 -6.33 18.88 15.00
N VAL A 439 -6.51 18.87 16.31
CA VAL A 439 -6.29 17.72 17.20
C VAL A 439 -7.56 17.51 18.02
N GLY A 440 -7.95 16.28 18.31
CA GLY A 440 -9.14 16.01 19.12
C GLY A 440 -10.13 15.06 18.44
N VAL A 441 -11.43 15.31 18.59
CA VAL A 441 -12.48 14.42 18.08
C VAL A 441 -13.57 15.19 17.34
N VAL A 442 -14.00 14.63 16.22
CA VAL A 442 -15.12 15.12 15.42
C VAL A 442 -16.11 14.00 15.07
N ASP A 443 -17.35 14.38 14.79
CA ASP A 443 -18.39 13.48 14.30
C ASP A 443 -19.34 14.17 13.31
N ASP A 444 -20.02 13.38 12.48
CA ASP A 444 -21.08 13.83 11.56
C ASP A 444 -22.45 13.18 11.84
N VAL A 445 -22.58 12.52 13.00
CA VAL A 445 -23.79 11.77 13.40
C VAL A 445 -24.54 12.41 14.57
N GLY A 446 -23.98 13.44 15.19
CA GLY A 446 -24.53 14.08 16.38
C GLY A 446 -24.52 13.18 17.62
N ASP A 447 -23.56 12.25 17.74
CA ASP A 447 -23.47 11.35 18.89
C ASP A 447 -22.96 12.10 20.13
N ARG A 448 -23.89 12.69 20.89
CA ARG A 448 -23.55 13.39 22.13
C ARG A 448 -22.83 12.51 23.16
N TYR A 449 -23.01 11.19 23.12
CA TYR A 449 -22.37 10.31 24.09
C TYR A 449 -20.88 10.15 23.81
N LEU A 450 -20.45 10.40 22.57
CA LEU A 450 -19.05 10.41 22.14
C LEU A 450 -18.16 11.21 23.09
N TYR A 451 -18.65 12.37 23.50
CA TYR A 451 -17.90 13.36 24.26
C TYR A 451 -18.09 13.26 25.78
N ILE A 452 -18.88 12.29 26.27
CA ILE A 452 -19.29 12.22 27.68
C ILE A 452 -18.97 10.84 28.29
N ASP A 453 -19.29 9.76 27.58
CA ASP A 453 -19.33 8.41 28.16
C ASP A 453 -18.65 7.34 27.28
N ARG A 454 -17.94 7.76 26.22
CA ARG A 454 -17.13 6.83 25.42
C ARG A 454 -15.72 6.60 25.95
N GLY A 455 -15.31 7.30 27.01
CA GLY A 455 -13.98 7.12 27.60
C GLY A 455 -12.85 7.58 26.69
N ILE A 456 -13.04 8.66 25.94
CA ILE A 456 -11.99 9.27 25.13
C ILE A 456 -11.22 10.28 25.98
N ARG A 457 -9.89 10.18 26.01
CA ARG A 457 -9.04 11.04 26.85
C ARG A 457 -7.77 11.43 26.12
N PHE A 458 -7.34 12.66 26.39
CA PHE A 458 -6.04 13.18 26.00
C PHE A 458 -5.32 13.60 27.28
N GLU A 459 -4.14 13.07 27.54
CA GLU A 459 -3.46 13.20 28.83
C GLU A 459 -1.94 13.40 28.65
N GLY A 460 -1.38 14.42 29.29
CA GLY A 460 0.08 14.62 29.33
C GLY A 460 0.77 14.83 27.99
N ASN A 461 0.06 15.25 26.93
CA ASN A 461 0.68 15.51 25.64
C ASN A 461 1.50 16.81 25.67
N HIS A 462 2.54 16.87 24.84
CA HIS A 462 3.33 18.07 24.56
C HIS A 462 2.91 18.67 23.22
N TYR A 463 2.52 19.94 23.22
CA TYR A 463 2.01 20.64 22.04
C TYR A 463 2.99 21.71 21.56
N GLU A 464 3.27 21.73 20.26
CA GLU A 464 4.21 22.67 19.64
C GLU A 464 3.51 23.52 18.56
N GLY A 465 3.69 24.84 18.57
CA GLY A 465 3.19 25.77 17.54
C GLY A 465 1.66 25.94 17.50
N ILE A 466 0.94 25.33 18.44
CA ILE A 466 -0.52 25.46 18.60
C ILE A 466 -0.86 26.66 19.50
N GLY A 467 -0.19 26.80 20.65
CA GLY A 467 -0.44 27.88 21.61
C GLY A 467 -1.91 28.07 21.98
N ASP A 468 -2.36 29.33 21.97
CA ASP A 468 -3.77 29.72 22.22
C ASP A 468 -4.66 29.63 20.97
N ARG A 469 -4.21 28.97 19.90
CA ARG A 469 -5.03 28.80 18.69
C ARG A 469 -6.17 27.84 18.96
N ARG A 470 -7.31 28.09 18.29
CA ARG A 470 -8.50 27.26 18.40
C ARG A 470 -8.42 26.03 17.49
N LEU A 471 -7.53 25.09 17.79
CA LEU A 471 -7.29 23.87 16.98
C LEU A 471 -7.75 22.58 17.69
N TYR A 472 -8.21 22.68 18.95
CA TYR A 472 -8.72 21.54 19.71
C TYR A 472 -10.18 21.27 19.36
N ALA A 473 -10.45 20.22 18.60
CA ALA A 473 -11.79 19.84 18.17
C ALA A 473 -12.49 18.99 19.23
N TRP A 474 -13.67 19.44 19.68
CA TRP A 474 -14.51 18.70 20.62
C TRP A 474 -15.95 19.16 20.60
N ALA A 475 -16.89 18.22 20.58
CA ALA A 475 -18.34 18.47 20.65
C ALA A 475 -18.84 19.50 19.63
N GLY A 476 -18.34 19.43 18.39
CA GLY A 476 -18.70 20.34 17.30
C GLY A 476 -18.11 21.75 17.39
N GLY A 477 -17.25 22.01 18.38
CA GLY A 477 -16.54 23.28 18.55
C GLY A 477 -15.03 23.12 18.41
N TYR A 478 -14.37 24.27 18.21
CA TYR A 478 -12.90 24.38 18.25
C TYR A 478 -12.51 25.26 19.43
N HIS A 479 -11.65 24.74 20.29
CA HIS A 479 -11.26 25.33 21.57
C HIS A 479 -9.78 25.74 21.52
N ASP A 480 -9.45 26.76 22.29
CA ASP A 480 -8.08 27.10 22.64
C ASP A 480 -7.59 26.21 23.80
N ARG A 481 -6.38 26.44 24.27
CA ARG A 481 -5.78 25.71 25.40
C ARG A 481 -6.66 25.74 26.66
N GLU A 482 -7.15 26.91 27.07
CA GLU A 482 -7.97 27.04 28.29
C GLU A 482 -9.27 26.24 28.15
N GLY A 483 -9.93 26.33 26.98
CA GLY A 483 -11.12 25.55 26.68
C GLY A 483 -10.86 24.05 26.68
N TRP A 484 -9.73 23.59 26.12
CA TRP A 484 -9.33 22.18 26.12
C TRP A 484 -9.14 21.63 27.53
N GLN A 485 -8.46 22.40 28.39
CA GLN A 485 -8.27 22.03 29.80
C GLN A 485 -9.57 22.10 30.60
N ALA A 486 -10.46 23.07 30.31
CA ALA A 486 -11.78 23.16 30.95
C ALA A 486 -12.68 21.96 30.63
N LEU A 487 -12.46 21.31 29.48
CA LEU A 487 -13.12 20.04 29.10
C LEU A 487 -12.50 18.82 29.81
N GLY A 488 -11.40 19.00 30.55
CA GLY A 488 -10.73 17.94 31.31
C GLY A 488 -9.60 17.24 30.55
N HIS A 489 -9.22 17.72 29.38
CA HIS A 489 -8.13 17.16 28.58
C HIS A 489 -6.80 17.84 28.87
N ASP A 490 -5.70 17.08 28.84
CA ASP A 490 -4.32 17.55 29.00
C ASP A 490 -4.12 18.52 30.17
N LEU A 491 -4.75 18.22 31.31
CA LEU A 491 -4.55 18.96 32.56
C LEU A 491 -3.07 18.97 32.99
N THR A 492 -2.34 17.92 32.62
CA THR A 492 -0.89 17.74 32.81
C THR A 492 -0.08 17.95 31.54
N GLY A 493 -0.71 18.37 30.43
CA GLY A 493 -0.03 18.63 29.17
C GLY A 493 0.88 19.86 29.24
N THR A 494 1.72 20.01 28.22
CA THR A 494 2.65 21.13 28.10
C THR A 494 2.55 21.76 26.70
N TRP A 495 2.89 23.04 26.60
CA TRP A 495 2.77 23.83 25.38
C TRP A 495 4.05 24.63 25.14
N GLU A 496 4.52 24.62 23.89
CA GLU A 496 5.59 25.45 23.35
C GLU A 496 5.05 26.22 22.12
N ASP A 497 5.22 27.54 22.10
CA ASP A 497 4.65 28.44 21.08
C ASP A 497 5.55 28.67 19.86
#